data_AF-A0A9P5S8B7-F1
#
_entry.id   AF-A0A9P5S8B7-F1
#
_cell.length_a   1.000
_cell.length_b   1.000
_cell.length_c   1.000
_cell.angle_alpha   90.00
_cell.angle_beta   90.00
_cell.angle_gamma   90.00
#
_symmetry.space_group_name_H-M   'P 1'
#
loop_
_entity.id
_entity.type
_entity.pdbx_description
1 polymer ?
#
loop_
_entity_poly.entity_id
_entity_poly.type
_entity_poly.pdbx_seq_one_letter_code
_entity_poly.pdbx_strand_id
1 'polypeptide(L)'
;TPCPKPELDLYRAQYTAVLAWYKANKPVIIPPVTLTPPTTSTAPPTTTTLPPGVDPAYPFLPDGPCVANCINTAGKSMFPNYSEDPKSPYFWESLSYTFDQGSEKTGQFMSAVGSCQVKCPAAENQLYIDQYIPKLTFYKANKPTTTTITTTTTTTTTTTAGPVPTTPSGGFNYPFKPNGPCVSGCTNKVGKS
;
A
#
# COMPACT_ATOMS: atom_id res chain seq x y z
N THR A 1 -25.06 -6.67 -11.12
CA THR A 1 -25.45 -7.88 -11.87
C THR A 1 -24.72 -9.07 -11.25
N PRO A 2 -25.41 -10.18 -10.92
CA PRO A 2 -24.72 -11.40 -10.48
C PRO A 2 -23.79 -11.90 -11.59
N CYS A 3 -22.63 -12.44 -11.22
CA CYS A 3 -21.67 -12.94 -12.21
C CYS A 3 -22.26 -14.07 -13.06
N PRO A 4 -21.86 -14.17 -14.34
CA PRO A 4 -22.31 -15.26 -15.19
C PRO A 4 -21.90 -16.60 -14.55
N LYS A 5 -22.87 -17.52 -14.47
CA LYS A 5 -22.74 -18.84 -13.85
C LYS A 5 -21.46 -19.61 -14.20
N PRO A 6 -21.02 -19.70 -15.49
CA PRO A 6 -19.79 -20.44 -15.83
C PRO A 6 -18.53 -19.86 -15.20
N GLU A 7 -18.50 -18.56 -14.93
CA GLU A 7 -17.35 -17.89 -14.33
C GLU A 7 -17.27 -18.16 -12.82
N LEU A 8 -18.43 -18.15 -12.15
CA LEU A 8 -18.55 -18.48 -10.74
C LEU A 8 -18.19 -19.94 -10.46
N ASP A 9 -18.58 -20.86 -11.35
CA ASP A 9 -18.28 -22.29 -11.23
C ASP A 9 -16.77 -22.55 -11.40
N LEU A 10 -16.08 -21.82 -12.31
CA LEU A 10 -14.62 -21.86 -12.45
C LEU A 10 -13.91 -21.40 -11.17
N TYR A 11 -14.36 -20.29 -10.57
CA TYR A 11 -13.80 -19.77 -9.32
C TYR A 11 -13.95 -20.76 -8.16
N ARG A 12 -15.15 -21.34 -7.99
CA ARG A 12 -15.42 -22.33 -6.94
C ARG A 12 -14.56 -23.58 -7.10
N ALA A 13 -14.33 -24.02 -8.34
CA ALA A 13 -13.49 -25.18 -8.62
C ALA A 13 -12.01 -24.98 -8.23
N GLN A 14 -11.48 -23.75 -8.31
CA GLN A 14 -10.07 -23.46 -8.00
C GLN A 14 -9.82 -22.90 -6.59
N TYR A 15 -10.86 -22.45 -5.88
CA TYR A 15 -10.73 -21.78 -4.59
C TYR A 15 -9.93 -22.58 -3.56
N THR A 16 -10.19 -23.88 -3.43
CA THR A 16 -9.50 -24.75 -2.47
C THR A 16 -8.00 -24.84 -2.75
N ALA A 17 -7.60 -24.90 -4.01
CA ALA A 17 -6.20 -24.99 -4.42
C ALA A 17 -5.47 -23.65 -4.24
N VAL A 18 -6.12 -22.53 -4.56
CA VAL A 18 -5.60 -21.17 -4.32
C VAL A 18 -5.37 -20.93 -2.82
N LEU A 19 -6.32 -21.33 -1.97
CA LEU A 19 -6.22 -21.18 -0.53
C LEU A 19 -5.08 -22.02 0.07
N ALA A 20 -4.91 -23.26 -0.39
CA ALA A 20 -3.82 -24.14 0.03
C ALA A 20 -2.45 -23.55 -0.37
N TRP A 21 -2.33 -23.04 -1.59
CA TRP A 21 -1.11 -22.38 -2.06
C TRP A 21 -0.80 -21.11 -1.25
N TYR A 22 -1.78 -20.25 -0.97
CA TYR A 22 -1.57 -19.05 -0.16
C TYR A 22 -1.07 -19.39 1.25
N LYS A 23 -1.66 -20.39 1.90
CA LYS A 23 -1.23 -20.83 3.24
C LYS A 23 0.20 -21.37 3.25
N ALA A 24 0.61 -22.05 2.18
CA ALA A 24 1.96 -22.61 2.04
C ALA A 24 3.02 -21.55 1.69
N ASN A 25 2.64 -20.43 1.06
CA ASN A 25 3.57 -19.44 0.51
C ASN A 25 3.48 -18.04 1.15
N LYS A 26 2.68 -17.87 2.22
CA LYS A 26 2.62 -16.59 2.93
C LYS A 26 4.00 -16.20 3.48
N PRO A 27 4.47 -14.95 3.31
CA PRO A 27 5.75 -14.52 3.84
C PRO A 27 5.77 -14.63 5.36
N VAL A 28 6.77 -15.33 5.90
CA VAL A 28 7.03 -15.35 7.33
C VAL A 28 7.74 -14.03 7.67
N ILE A 29 7.14 -13.24 8.56
CA ILE A 29 7.76 -12.01 9.06
C ILE A 29 8.99 -12.41 9.88
N ILE A 30 10.18 -12.13 9.36
CA ILE A 30 11.43 -12.25 10.11
C ILE A 30 11.59 -10.96 10.93
N PRO A 31 11.90 -11.01 12.24
CA PRO A 31 12.14 -9.81 13.02
C PRO A 31 13.33 -9.01 12.46
N PRO A 32 13.31 -7.66 12.58
CA PRO A 32 14.29 -6.78 11.96
C PRO A 32 15.69 -6.96 12.56
N VAL A 33 16.69 -7.17 11.70
CA VAL A 33 18.11 -7.08 12.06
C VAL A 33 18.52 -5.60 12.01
N THR A 34 19.08 -5.10 13.11
CA THR A 34 19.58 -3.72 13.21
C THR A 34 20.89 -3.58 12.42
N LEU A 35 20.91 -2.72 11.41
CA LEU A 35 22.14 -2.32 10.70
C LEU A 35 22.37 -0.82 10.81
N THR A 36 23.61 -0.47 11.16
CA THR A 36 24.12 0.89 11.40
C THR A 36 24.36 1.64 10.08
N PRO A 37 24.02 2.94 9.96
CA PRO A 37 24.11 3.67 8.69
C PRO A 37 25.51 4.24 8.41
N PRO A 38 25.97 4.33 7.14
CA PRO A 38 27.07 5.19 6.75
C PRO A 38 26.59 6.60 6.38
N THR A 39 27.50 7.58 6.54
CA THR A 39 27.27 9.02 6.42
C THR A 39 27.72 9.65 5.09
N THR A 40 27.01 10.74 4.74
CA THR A 40 27.39 11.97 3.98
C THR A 40 27.55 11.98 2.44
N SER A 41 26.87 12.92 1.75
CA SER A 41 27.48 14.13 1.14
C SER A 41 26.44 15.05 0.45
N THR A 42 26.78 16.33 0.39
CA THR A 42 25.96 17.56 0.31
C THR A 42 25.71 18.08 -1.11
N ALA A 43 24.49 18.60 -1.35
CA ALA A 43 24.22 19.71 -2.27
C ALA A 43 23.32 20.73 -1.54
N PRO A 44 23.50 22.06 -1.70
CA PRO A 44 22.72 23.06 -0.97
C PRO A 44 21.29 23.15 -1.55
N PRO A 45 20.23 22.88 -0.76
CA PRO A 45 18.87 23.10 -1.21
C PRO A 45 18.45 24.56 -1.00
N THR A 46 17.76 25.11 -2.00
CA THR A 46 17.02 26.37 -1.90
C THR A 46 16.00 26.25 -0.76
N THR A 47 16.16 27.07 0.27
CA THR A 47 15.38 27.00 1.51
C THR A 47 14.04 27.72 1.32
N THR A 48 13.03 26.97 0.89
CA THR A 48 11.63 27.36 1.14
C THR A 48 11.33 27.00 2.59
N THR A 49 11.26 28.02 3.45
CA THR A 49 10.95 27.85 4.89
C THR A 49 9.52 27.32 5.04
N LEU A 50 9.42 26.01 5.05
CA LEU A 50 8.20 25.26 5.33
C LEU A 50 7.78 25.53 6.79
N PRO A 51 6.48 25.71 7.09
CA PRO A 51 5.99 25.92 8.45
C PRO A 51 6.40 24.77 9.39
N PRO A 52 6.53 25.01 10.70
CA PRO A 52 6.95 23.98 11.65
C PRO A 52 6.04 22.74 11.56
N GLY A 53 6.63 21.56 11.32
CA GLY A 53 5.92 20.27 11.36
C GLY A 53 5.57 19.63 10.01
N VAL A 54 6.05 20.17 8.89
CA VAL A 54 5.91 19.52 7.57
C VAL A 54 7.21 18.83 7.17
N ASP A 55 7.11 17.58 6.73
CA ASP A 55 8.27 16.83 6.23
C ASP A 55 8.62 17.34 4.82
N PRO A 56 9.91 17.56 4.48
CA PRO A 56 10.30 17.98 3.13
C PRO A 56 9.80 17.01 2.04
N ALA A 57 9.62 15.73 2.37
CA ALA A 57 9.10 14.71 1.47
C ALA A 57 7.56 14.71 1.37
N TYR A 58 6.84 15.38 2.29
CA TYR A 58 5.38 15.50 2.26
C TYR A 58 4.96 16.89 2.79
N PRO A 59 4.86 17.90 1.89
CA PRO A 59 4.78 19.31 2.26
C PRO A 59 3.35 19.75 2.63
N PHE A 60 2.64 18.91 3.39
CA PHE A 60 1.26 19.14 3.81
C PHE A 60 1.21 19.29 5.32
N LEU A 61 0.32 20.15 5.79
CA LEU A 61 0.04 20.27 7.21
C LEU A 61 -0.62 18.97 7.69
N PRO A 62 -0.27 18.49 8.90
CA PRO A 62 -0.98 17.37 9.49
C PRO A 62 -2.46 17.72 9.62
N ASP A 63 -3.33 16.73 9.34
CA ASP A 63 -4.75 16.91 9.58
C ASP A 63 -5.00 17.07 11.09
N GLY A 64 -6.11 17.73 11.45
CA GLY A 64 -6.48 17.90 12.84
C GLY A 64 -6.72 16.56 13.55
N PRO A 65 -6.63 16.51 14.89
CA PRO A 65 -6.67 15.25 15.64
C PRO A 65 -7.94 14.42 15.41
N CYS A 66 -9.10 15.06 15.18
CA CYS A 66 -10.32 14.32 14.89
C CYS A 66 -10.27 13.69 13.50
N VAL A 67 -9.91 14.47 12.48
CA VAL A 67 -9.80 13.98 11.10
C VAL A 67 -8.72 12.90 10.97
N ALA A 68 -7.55 13.13 11.56
CA ALA A 68 -6.46 12.16 11.58
C ALA A 68 -6.89 10.85 12.27
N ASN A 69 -7.67 10.90 13.36
CA ASN A 69 -8.19 9.70 13.99
C ASN A 69 -9.21 8.96 13.09
N CYS A 70 -10.09 9.68 12.40
CA CYS A 70 -11.02 9.09 11.44
C CYS A 70 -10.30 8.37 10.31
N ILE A 71 -9.29 9.03 9.73
CA ILE A 71 -8.44 8.49 8.67
C ILE A 71 -7.69 7.25 9.16
N ASN A 72 -6.99 7.33 10.30
CA ASN A 72 -6.23 6.21 10.85
C ASN A 72 -7.13 5.03 11.23
N THR A 73 -8.32 5.28 11.77
CA THR A 73 -9.27 4.21 12.12
C THR A 73 -9.78 3.48 10.87
N ALA A 74 -10.19 4.23 9.84
CA ALA A 74 -10.65 3.66 8.58
C ALA A 74 -9.52 2.96 7.81
N GLY A 75 -8.31 3.54 7.83
CA GLY A 75 -7.13 2.96 7.20
C GLY A 75 -6.73 1.65 7.88
N LYS A 76 -6.62 1.64 9.20
CA LYS A 76 -6.22 0.45 9.98
C LYS A 76 -7.22 -0.69 9.90
N SER A 77 -8.51 -0.41 9.70
CA SER A 77 -9.52 -1.46 9.50
C SER A 77 -9.35 -2.19 8.16
N MET A 78 -8.80 -1.52 7.14
CA MET A 78 -8.58 -2.10 5.81
C MET A 78 -7.14 -2.55 5.57
N PHE A 79 -6.21 -2.01 6.36
CA PHE A 79 -4.78 -2.25 6.26
C PHE A 79 -4.14 -2.01 7.63
N PRO A 80 -3.83 -3.07 8.40
CA PRO A 80 -3.33 -2.92 9.77
C PRO A 80 -2.05 -2.07 9.91
N ASN A 81 -1.24 -2.00 8.84
CA ASN A 81 -0.02 -1.21 8.79
C ASN A 81 -0.22 0.21 8.22
N TYR A 82 -1.48 0.66 8.09
CA TYR A 82 -1.82 1.98 7.60
C TYR A 82 -1.10 3.08 8.38
N SER A 83 -0.49 4.00 7.65
CA SER A 83 0.29 5.10 8.20
C SER A 83 0.31 6.29 7.26
N GLU A 84 -0.02 7.47 7.78
CA GLU A 84 0.16 8.75 7.09
C GLU A 84 1.54 9.38 7.35
N ASP A 85 2.39 8.74 8.16
CA ASP A 85 3.79 9.17 8.33
C ASP A 85 4.57 8.97 7.02
N PRO A 86 5.12 10.05 6.42
CA PRO A 86 5.91 9.96 5.18
C PRO A 86 7.17 9.10 5.30
N LYS A 87 7.64 8.82 6.52
CA LYS A 87 8.78 7.93 6.78
C LYS A 87 8.40 6.46 6.88
N SER A 88 7.11 6.14 6.94
CA SER A 88 6.64 4.77 7.01
C SER A 88 6.90 4.05 5.69
N PRO A 89 7.38 2.79 5.70
CA PRO A 89 7.49 1.99 4.47
C PRO A 89 6.13 1.75 3.80
N TYR A 90 5.03 1.97 4.54
CA TYR A 90 3.65 1.78 4.10
C TYR A 90 2.97 3.08 3.68
N PHE A 91 3.68 4.20 3.64
CA PHE A 91 3.12 5.52 3.34
C PHE A 91 2.38 5.56 2.00
N TRP A 92 3.04 5.13 0.92
CA TRP A 92 2.46 5.13 -0.43
C TRP A 92 1.27 4.18 -0.56
N GLU A 93 1.36 3.01 0.04
CA GLU A 93 0.24 2.06 0.07
C GLU A 93 -0.94 2.64 0.84
N SER A 94 -0.69 3.32 1.96
CA SER A 94 -1.73 3.98 2.76
C SER A 94 -2.41 5.12 1.98
N LEU A 95 -1.63 5.97 1.31
CA LEU A 95 -2.17 7.04 0.46
C LEU A 95 -2.99 6.50 -0.72
N SER A 96 -2.72 5.28 -1.20
CA SER A 96 -3.49 4.67 -2.29
C SER A 96 -4.97 4.44 -1.92
N TYR A 97 -5.26 4.18 -0.64
CA TYR A 97 -6.65 4.06 -0.15
C TYR A 97 -7.42 5.38 -0.27
N THR A 98 -6.73 6.52 -0.28
CA THR A 98 -7.36 7.83 -0.44
C THR A 98 -7.39 8.25 -1.92
N PHE A 99 -6.30 8.01 -2.65
CA PHE A 99 -6.06 8.72 -3.91
C PHE A 99 -6.08 7.87 -5.19
N ASP A 100 -6.06 6.53 -5.11
CA ASP A 100 -6.28 5.70 -6.29
C ASP A 100 -7.78 5.65 -6.65
N GLN A 101 -8.19 6.66 -7.42
CA GLN A 101 -9.57 6.82 -7.89
C GLN A 101 -10.07 5.59 -8.64
N GLY A 102 -11.37 5.29 -8.46
CA GLY A 102 -12.02 4.18 -9.15
C GLY A 102 -11.76 2.80 -8.54
N SER A 103 -10.87 2.69 -7.55
CA SER A 103 -10.74 1.46 -6.78
C SER A 103 -11.89 1.32 -5.79
N GLU A 104 -12.35 0.08 -5.59
CA GLU A 104 -13.37 -0.18 -4.58
C GLU A 104 -12.84 0.17 -3.18
N LYS A 105 -11.55 -0.04 -2.92
CA LYS A 105 -10.90 0.27 -1.65
C LYS A 105 -11.04 1.76 -1.32
N THR A 106 -10.84 2.62 -2.31
CA THR A 106 -11.00 4.07 -2.18
C THR A 106 -12.43 4.46 -1.83
N GLY A 107 -13.42 3.85 -2.48
CA GLY A 107 -14.83 4.10 -2.17
C GLY A 107 -15.19 3.72 -0.72
N GLN A 108 -14.71 2.57 -0.24
CA GLN A 108 -14.97 2.16 1.15
C GLN A 108 -14.22 3.03 2.15
N PHE A 109 -12.95 3.34 1.89
CA PHE A 109 -12.14 4.19 2.75
C PHE A 109 -12.78 5.58 2.89
N MET A 110 -13.13 6.22 1.78
CA MET A 110 -13.81 7.53 1.79
C MET A 110 -15.16 7.49 2.47
N SER A 111 -15.93 6.41 2.31
CA SER A 111 -17.22 6.26 3.00
C SER A 111 -17.02 6.14 4.51
N ALA A 112 -16.06 5.34 4.96
CA ALA A 112 -15.74 5.17 6.38
C ALA A 112 -15.21 6.48 6.99
N VAL A 113 -14.23 7.12 6.34
CA VAL A 113 -13.69 8.41 6.78
C VAL A 113 -14.77 9.47 6.80
N GLY A 114 -15.58 9.61 5.75
CA GLY A 114 -16.65 10.58 5.65
C GLY A 114 -17.70 10.43 6.76
N SER A 115 -18.09 9.19 7.08
CA SER A 115 -19.04 8.94 8.18
C SER A 115 -18.53 9.38 9.56
N CYS A 116 -17.22 9.33 9.76
CA CYS A 116 -16.56 9.77 10.98
C CYS A 116 -16.32 11.30 10.98
N GLN A 117 -15.85 11.86 9.86
CA GLN A 117 -15.53 13.27 9.69
C GLN A 117 -16.72 14.22 9.89
N VAL A 118 -17.95 13.76 9.64
CA VAL A 118 -19.17 14.57 9.89
C VAL A 118 -19.26 15.04 11.36
N LYS A 119 -18.60 14.36 12.29
CA LYS A 119 -18.56 14.72 13.73
C LYS A 119 -17.36 15.60 14.10
N CYS A 120 -16.42 15.82 13.18
CA CYS A 120 -15.22 16.59 13.44
C CYS A 120 -15.47 18.11 13.38
N PRO A 121 -14.64 18.92 14.07
CA PRO A 121 -14.73 20.37 14.01
C PRO A 121 -14.64 20.89 12.58
N ALA A 122 -15.44 21.90 12.25
CA ALA A 122 -15.50 22.47 10.90
C ALA A 122 -14.13 22.95 10.39
N ALA A 123 -13.29 23.51 11.26
CA ALA A 123 -11.95 23.97 10.90
C ALA A 123 -11.03 22.83 10.45
N GLU A 124 -11.10 21.65 11.10
CA GLU A 124 -10.30 20.49 10.70
C GLU A 124 -10.80 19.90 9.37
N ASN A 125 -12.12 19.83 9.19
CA ASN A 125 -12.72 19.38 7.94
C ASN A 125 -12.36 20.33 6.78
N GLN A 126 -12.37 21.64 7.03
CA GLN A 126 -11.96 22.62 6.02
C GLN A 126 -10.49 22.46 5.63
N LEU A 127 -9.60 22.29 6.62
CA LEU A 127 -8.17 22.02 6.36
C LEU A 127 -7.97 20.75 5.51
N TYR A 128 -8.71 19.68 5.81
CA TYR A 128 -8.66 18.44 5.03
C TYR A 128 -9.12 18.66 3.58
N ILE A 129 -10.23 19.39 3.38
CA ILE A 129 -10.77 19.73 2.05
C ILE A 129 -9.77 20.58 1.26
N ASP A 130 -9.22 21.63 1.88
CA ASP A 130 -8.28 22.56 1.25
C ASP A 130 -7.00 21.86 0.80
N GLN A 131 -6.53 20.87 1.56
CA GLN A 131 -5.34 20.10 1.24
C GLN A 131 -5.62 18.91 0.30
N TYR A 132 -6.87 18.50 0.10
CA TYR A 132 -7.21 17.27 -0.63
C TYR A 132 -6.70 17.26 -2.08
N ILE A 133 -7.01 18.30 -2.85
CA ILE A 133 -6.60 18.40 -4.27
C ILE A 133 -5.07 18.54 -4.39
N PRO A 134 -4.39 19.37 -3.58
CA PRO A 134 -2.93 19.39 -3.51
C PRO A 134 -2.30 18.02 -3.16
N LYS A 135 -2.81 17.33 -2.13
CA LYS A 135 -2.35 15.99 -1.72
C LYS A 135 -2.52 14.96 -2.85
N LEU A 136 -3.66 14.96 -3.54
CA LEU A 136 -3.92 14.11 -4.70
C LEU A 136 -2.93 14.39 -5.84
N THR A 137 -2.64 15.67 -6.10
CA THR A 137 -1.70 16.09 -7.15
C THR A 137 -0.28 15.62 -6.83
N PHE A 138 0.15 15.82 -5.58
CA PHE A 138 1.42 15.32 -5.08
C PHE A 138 1.50 13.79 -5.18
N TYR A 139 0.46 13.07 -4.75
CA TYR A 139 0.42 11.61 -4.82
C TYR A 139 0.56 11.12 -6.26
N LYS A 140 -0.16 11.71 -7.23
CA LYS A 140 -0.05 11.33 -8.64
C LYS A 140 1.35 11.59 -9.22
N ALA A 141 2.01 12.66 -8.79
CA ALA A 141 3.34 13.03 -9.28
C ALA A 141 4.48 12.22 -8.64
N ASN A 142 4.31 11.78 -7.40
CA ASN A 142 5.40 11.22 -6.59
C ASN A 142 5.20 9.75 -6.19
N LYS A 143 4.00 9.17 -6.41
CA LYS A 143 3.79 7.76 -6.11
C LYS A 143 4.81 6.92 -6.89
N PRO A 144 5.45 5.93 -6.25
CA PRO A 144 6.32 5.02 -6.96
C PRO A 144 5.55 4.41 -8.12
N THR A 145 5.99 4.66 -9.35
CA THR A 145 5.62 3.79 -10.46
C THR A 145 6.11 2.42 -10.04
N THR A 146 5.24 1.41 -10.15
CA THR A 146 5.57 0.02 -9.83
C THR A 146 6.70 -0.45 -10.73
N THR A 147 7.93 -0.05 -10.40
CA THR A 147 9.13 -0.77 -10.78
C THR A 147 9.03 -2.00 -9.92
N THR A 148 8.81 -3.15 -10.53
CA THR A 148 8.98 -4.45 -9.88
C THR A 148 10.28 -4.36 -9.10
N ILE A 149 10.20 -4.12 -7.79
CA ILE A 149 11.34 -4.27 -6.91
C ILE A 149 11.49 -5.78 -6.87
N THR A 150 12.25 -6.31 -7.83
CA THR A 150 12.97 -7.54 -7.62
C THR A 150 13.76 -7.25 -6.37
N THR A 151 13.28 -7.75 -5.23
CA THR A 151 14.08 -7.84 -4.04
C THR A 151 15.25 -8.73 -4.43
N THR A 152 16.32 -8.13 -4.95
CA THR A 152 17.61 -8.77 -5.00
C THR A 152 18.00 -8.85 -3.54
N THR A 153 17.55 -9.90 -2.88
CA THR A 153 18.13 -10.33 -1.62
C THR A 153 19.59 -10.59 -1.95
N THR A 154 20.45 -9.62 -1.71
CA THR A 154 21.89 -9.84 -1.70
C THR A 154 22.16 -10.67 -0.46
N THR A 155 21.93 -11.98 -0.59
CA THR A 155 22.46 -12.94 0.36
C THR A 155 23.96 -12.83 0.23
N THR A 156 24.62 -12.14 1.18
CA THR A 156 26.06 -12.17 1.32
C THR A 156 26.44 -13.56 1.81
N THR A 157 26.52 -14.52 0.88
CA THR A 157 27.04 -15.84 1.15
C THR A 157 28.56 -15.73 1.18
N THR A 158 29.14 -15.69 2.38
CA THR A 158 30.57 -15.97 2.55
C THR A 158 30.77 -17.44 2.25
N THR A 159 31.10 -17.78 0.99
CA THR A 159 31.36 -19.15 0.57
C THR A 159 32.83 -19.31 0.19
N THR A 160 33.56 -20.02 1.07
CA THR A 160 34.82 -20.70 0.75
C THR A 160 34.62 -21.59 -0.47
N ALA A 161 35.55 -21.51 -1.42
CA ALA A 161 35.45 -22.11 -2.76
C ALA A 161 35.10 -23.62 -2.74
N GLY A 162 34.02 -23.96 -3.44
CA GLY A 162 33.63 -25.32 -3.84
C GLY A 162 32.87 -25.23 -5.18
N PRO A 163 32.90 -26.29 -6.00
CA PRO A 163 32.65 -26.18 -7.44
C PRO A 163 31.19 -25.92 -7.81
N VAL A 164 31.06 -25.22 -8.93
CA VAL A 164 29.86 -24.70 -9.61
C VAL A 164 28.79 -25.78 -9.87
N PRO A 165 27.51 -25.43 -9.63
CA PRO A 165 26.41 -25.88 -10.48
C PRO A 165 25.59 -24.71 -11.05
N THR A 166 24.99 -25.01 -12.20
CA THR A 166 24.25 -24.14 -13.13
C THR A 166 22.87 -23.63 -12.67
N THR A 167 22.48 -22.50 -13.28
CA THR A 167 21.25 -21.66 -13.29
C THR A 167 19.90 -22.41 -13.19
N PRO A 168 18.80 -21.78 -12.68
CA PRO A 168 17.82 -21.17 -13.58
C PRO A 168 17.08 -19.89 -13.10
N SER A 169 16.62 -19.14 -14.10
CA SER A 169 15.65 -18.03 -14.09
C SER A 169 14.33 -18.41 -13.36
N GLY A 170 13.85 -17.57 -12.45
CA GLY A 170 12.64 -17.82 -11.66
C GLY A 170 11.70 -16.62 -11.61
N GLY A 171 10.88 -16.45 -12.65
CA GLY A 171 9.65 -15.66 -12.58
C GLY A 171 8.65 -16.35 -11.66
N PHE A 172 7.92 -15.57 -10.86
CA PHE A 172 6.87 -16.08 -9.97
C PHE A 172 5.77 -16.75 -10.80
N ASN A 173 5.84 -18.07 -10.91
CA ASN A 173 4.94 -18.85 -11.75
C ASN A 173 3.64 -19.07 -10.96
N TYR A 174 2.61 -18.27 -11.25
CA TYR A 174 1.28 -18.42 -10.67
C TYR A 174 0.55 -19.53 -11.45
N PRO A 175 0.34 -20.72 -10.87
CA PRO A 175 -0.08 -21.90 -11.64
C PRO A 175 -1.60 -22.00 -11.85
N PHE A 176 -2.36 -20.97 -11.45
CA PHE A 176 -3.82 -20.98 -11.56
C PHE A 176 -4.29 -20.20 -12.79
N LYS A 177 -5.36 -20.69 -13.42
CA LYS A 177 -5.96 -19.98 -14.55
C LYS A 177 -6.48 -18.62 -14.08
N PRO A 178 -6.26 -17.54 -14.84
CA PRO A 178 -6.78 -16.23 -14.48
C PRO A 178 -8.31 -16.29 -14.33
N ASN A 179 -8.83 -15.70 -13.25
CA ASN A 179 -10.26 -15.52 -13.07
C ASN A 179 -10.81 -14.66 -14.22
N GLY A 180 -12.07 -14.90 -14.60
CA GLY A 180 -12.77 -14.00 -15.49
C GLY A 180 -12.96 -12.60 -14.88
N PRO A 181 -13.38 -11.62 -15.70
CA PRO A 181 -13.49 -10.23 -15.29
C PRO A 181 -14.55 -9.97 -14.20
N CYS A 182 -15.61 -10.78 -14.12
CA CYS A 182 -16.64 -10.62 -13.10
C CYS A 182 -16.23 -11.18 -11.73
N VAL A 183 -15.62 -12.37 -11.69
CA VAL A 183 -15.08 -12.98 -10.47
C VAL A 183 -13.94 -12.15 -9.94
N SER A 184 -13.04 -11.64 -10.79
CA SER A 184 -12.02 -10.68 -10.37
C SER A 184 -12.66 -9.42 -9.74
N GLY A 185 -13.80 -8.97 -10.29
CA GLY A 185 -14.63 -7.91 -9.70
C GLY A 185 -15.33 -8.29 -8.38
N CYS A 186 -15.52 -9.58 -8.09
CA CYS A 186 -16.17 -10.07 -6.88
C CYS A 186 -15.20 -10.53 -5.79
N THR A 187 -14.05 -11.12 -6.10
CA THR A 187 -13.02 -11.48 -5.10
C THR A 187 -12.42 -10.24 -4.44
N ASN A 188 -12.29 -9.15 -5.21
CA ASN A 188 -11.96 -7.84 -4.67
C ASN A 188 -13.04 -7.26 -3.74
N LYS A 189 -14.29 -7.77 -3.82
CA LYS A 189 -15.38 -7.45 -2.89
C LYS A 189 -15.40 -8.31 -1.63
N VAL A 190 -14.92 -9.56 -1.65
CA VAL A 190 -14.99 -10.48 -0.49
C VAL A 190 -13.78 -10.40 0.45
N GLY A 191 -12.63 -9.84 0.00
CA GLY A 191 -11.52 -9.46 0.89
C GLY A 191 -11.82 -8.20 1.73
N LYS A 192 -13.03 -7.64 1.58
CA LYS A 192 -13.60 -6.56 2.37
C LYS A 192 -14.74 -7.13 3.21
N SER A 193 -14.34 -7.81 4.27
CA SER A 193 -15.15 -8.07 5.46
C SER A 193 -14.23 -7.99 6.66
#